data_AF-X0YKI7-F1
#
_entry.id   AF-X0YKI7-F1
#
_cell.length_a   1.000
_cell.length_b   1.000
_cell.length_c   1.000
_cell.angle_alpha   90.00
_cell.angle_beta   90.00
_cell.angle_gamma   90.00
#
_symmetry.space_group_name_H-M   'P 1'
#
loop_
_entity.id
_entity.type
_entity.pdbx_description
1 polymer ?
#
loop_
_entity_poly.entity_id
_entity_poly.type
_entity_poly.pdbx_seq_one_letter_code
_entity_poly.pdbx_strand_id
1 'polypeptide(L)'
;MYQGVSGDFEFSELVTAFLMGIRFDLRLAIIISLPLILLSVMPYFNLITSNIIQRTASIYFIIISTIMIIFYVADFGHYGYLDNRLDITAVSFVENPIISLQMIWESYPVILGLIIIILLIYVLHFCYRKIAQCTIKHAKSTISIWQKTIGIILGIILLIIGSWGTLKQYALYWSDAQFSRNQFVTAMGLNPILYFFDTIKYQEQDYDIEKVKSHYETMTEFLNITDPNINDLNFTR
;
A
#
# COMPACT_ATOMS: atom_id res chain seq x y z
N MET A 1 22.01 -15.12 10.74
CA MET A 1 22.08 -14.05 11.75
C MET A 1 22.82 -12.87 11.12
N TYR A 2 22.16 -12.18 10.19
CA TYR A 2 22.71 -10.97 9.59
C TYR A 2 22.45 -9.83 10.56
N GLN A 3 23.52 -9.29 11.15
CA GLN A 3 23.49 -7.98 11.78
C GLN A 3 23.30 -6.95 10.66
N GLY A 4 22.05 -6.78 10.24
CA GLY A 4 21.65 -5.58 9.51
C GLY A 4 22.03 -4.39 10.38
N VAL A 5 22.65 -3.39 9.76
CA VAL A 5 23.06 -2.14 10.41
C VAL A 5 21.82 -1.51 11.04
N SER A 6 21.52 -1.86 12.29
CA SER A 6 20.60 -1.14 13.14
C SER A 6 21.32 0.15 13.49
N GLY A 7 21.37 1.08 12.55
CA GLY A 7 21.74 2.45 12.85
C GLY A 7 20.81 2.90 13.95
N ASP A 8 21.39 3.31 15.09
CA ASP A 8 20.63 3.88 16.20
C ASP A 8 19.71 4.96 15.62
N PHE A 9 18.40 4.80 15.84
CA PHE A 9 17.41 5.78 15.42
C PHE A 9 16.94 6.56 16.64
N GLU A 10 16.69 7.85 16.43
CA GLU A 10 16.11 8.66 17.49
C GLU A 10 14.61 8.39 17.64
N PHE A 11 14.10 8.54 18.86
CA PHE A 11 12.66 8.42 19.12
C PHE A 11 11.85 9.47 18.31
N SER A 12 12.45 10.63 18.02
CA SER A 12 11.90 11.69 17.16
C SER A 12 11.60 11.18 15.75
N GLU A 13 12.49 10.35 15.18
CA GLU A 13 12.33 9.75 13.86
C GLU A 13 11.18 8.74 13.85
N LEU A 14 11.04 7.92 14.89
CA LEU A 14 9.93 6.98 15.01
C LEU A 14 8.57 7.68 15.08
N VAL A 15 8.45 8.76 15.86
CA VAL A 15 7.21 9.53 15.94
C VAL A 15 6.89 10.14 14.57
N THR A 16 7.91 10.63 13.87
CA THR A 16 7.76 11.19 12.53
C THR A 16 7.29 10.12 11.54
N ALA A 17 7.91 8.94 11.55
CA ALA A 17 7.50 7.79 10.73
C ALA A 17 6.06 7.38 11.04
N PHE A 18 5.70 7.26 12.31
CA PHE A 18 4.35 6.88 12.71
C PHE A 18 3.29 7.88 12.22
N LEU A 19 3.54 9.19 12.39
CA LEU A 19 2.66 10.24 11.88
C LEU A 19 2.58 10.24 10.35
N MET A 20 3.66 9.89 9.68
CA MET A 20 3.69 9.71 8.23
C MET A 20 2.81 8.53 7.81
N GLY A 21 2.93 7.39 8.49
CA GLY A 21 2.10 6.21 8.27
C GLY A 21 0.61 6.52 8.42
N ILE A 22 0.21 7.26 9.47
CA ILE A 22 -1.18 7.72 9.65
C ILE A 22 -1.69 8.51 8.44
N ARG A 23 -0.86 9.36 7.83
CA ARG A 23 -1.27 10.16 6.65
C ARG A 23 -1.46 9.28 5.42
N PHE A 24 -0.58 8.31 5.20
CA PHE A 24 -0.76 7.34 4.12
C PHE A 24 -1.98 6.45 4.34
N ASP A 25 -2.20 5.98 5.57
CA ASP A 25 -3.39 5.20 5.93
C ASP A 25 -4.68 5.99 5.74
N LEU A 26 -4.70 7.28 6.12
CA LEU A 26 -5.82 8.17 5.88
C LEU A 26 -6.10 8.33 4.39
N ARG A 27 -5.05 8.53 3.58
CA ARG A 27 -5.17 8.64 2.13
C ARG A 27 -5.76 7.37 1.52
N LEU A 28 -5.27 6.20 1.92
CA LEU A 28 -5.79 4.92 1.48
C LEU A 28 -7.26 4.73 1.92
N ALA A 29 -7.58 5.05 3.17
CA ALA A 29 -8.94 4.97 3.69
C ALA A 29 -9.91 5.85 2.89
N ILE A 30 -9.48 7.04 2.47
CA ILE A 30 -10.26 7.93 1.61
C ILE A 30 -10.46 7.31 0.23
N ILE A 31 -9.40 6.82 -0.42
CA ILE A 31 -9.49 6.19 -1.75
C ILE A 31 -10.47 5.01 -1.72
N ILE A 32 -10.36 4.15 -0.72
CA ILE A 32 -11.23 2.97 -0.54
C ILE A 32 -12.68 3.38 -0.23
N SER A 33 -12.87 4.45 0.53
CA SER A 33 -14.22 4.92 0.90
C SER A 33 -14.90 5.71 -0.21
N LEU A 34 -14.14 6.25 -1.17
CA LEU A 34 -14.65 7.16 -2.21
C LEU A 34 -15.81 6.56 -3.02
N PRO A 35 -15.78 5.30 -3.51
CA PRO A 35 -16.92 4.69 -4.20
C PRO A 35 -18.18 4.63 -3.35
N LEU A 36 -18.05 4.30 -2.06
CA LEU A 36 -19.18 4.26 -1.13
C LEU A 36 -19.73 5.65 -0.85
N ILE A 37 -18.86 6.65 -0.70
CA ILE A 37 -19.25 8.05 -0.51
C ILE A 37 -20.02 8.57 -1.73
N LEU A 38 -19.50 8.32 -2.95
CA LEU A 38 -20.19 8.70 -4.18
C LEU A 38 -21.58 8.04 -4.27
N LEU A 39 -21.69 6.75 -3.94
CA LEU A 39 -22.96 6.06 -3.90
C LEU A 39 -23.91 6.71 -2.87
N SER A 40 -23.39 7.10 -1.70
CA SER A 40 -24.18 7.69 -0.60
C SER A 40 -24.78 9.05 -0.93
N VAL A 41 -24.10 9.83 -1.80
CA VAL A 41 -24.55 11.17 -2.19
C VAL A 41 -25.67 11.10 -3.24
N MET A 42 -25.74 10.02 -4.02
CA MET A 42 -26.77 9.86 -5.04
C MET A 42 -28.16 9.67 -4.39
N PRO A 43 -29.19 10.43 -4.80
CA PRO A 43 -30.49 10.42 -4.14
C PRO A 43 -31.23 9.07 -4.22
N TYR A 44 -30.91 8.25 -5.22
CA TYR A 44 -31.49 6.92 -5.42
C TYR A 44 -30.88 5.84 -4.53
N PHE A 45 -29.70 6.09 -3.94
CA PHE A 45 -28.94 5.09 -3.20
C PHE A 45 -28.89 5.42 -1.71
N ASN A 46 -29.89 4.94 -0.97
CA ASN A 46 -29.96 5.16 0.47
C ASN A 46 -29.43 3.95 1.26
N LEU A 47 -28.25 4.10 1.85
CA LEU A 47 -27.60 3.10 2.71
C LEU A 47 -28.35 2.81 4.01
N ILE A 48 -29.26 3.68 4.45
CA ILE A 48 -29.99 3.50 5.72
C ILE A 48 -31.27 2.68 5.49
N THR A 49 -31.94 2.87 4.36
CA THR A 49 -33.26 2.27 4.12
C THR A 49 -33.24 1.03 3.22
N SER A 50 -32.28 0.94 2.29
CA SER A 50 -32.23 -0.18 1.34
C SER A 50 -31.34 -1.31 1.80
N ASN A 51 -31.94 -2.47 2.06
CA ASN A 51 -31.23 -3.70 2.43
C ASN A 51 -30.26 -4.18 1.34
N ILE A 52 -30.60 -3.96 0.06
CA ILE A 52 -29.75 -4.35 -1.08
C ILE A 52 -28.45 -3.53 -1.04
N ILE A 53 -28.56 -2.21 -0.89
CA ILE A 53 -27.40 -1.31 -0.87
C ILE A 53 -26.52 -1.59 0.35
N GLN A 54 -27.12 -1.82 1.53
CA GLN A 54 -26.38 -2.22 2.72
C GLN A 54 -25.60 -3.52 2.51
N ARG A 55 -26.23 -4.51 1.88
CA ARG A 55 -25.57 -5.79 1.57
C ARG A 55 -24.43 -5.60 0.58
N THR A 56 -24.63 -4.83 -0.49
CA THR A 56 -23.58 -4.54 -1.48
C THR A 56 -22.41 -3.79 -0.83
N ALA A 57 -22.68 -2.78 0.01
CA ALA A 57 -21.64 -2.06 0.75
C ALA A 57 -20.89 -2.97 1.75
N SER A 58 -21.61 -3.88 2.40
CA SER A 58 -20.99 -4.88 3.29
C SER A 58 -20.08 -5.84 2.53
N ILE A 59 -20.53 -6.35 1.38
CA ILE A 59 -19.73 -7.22 0.52
C ILE A 59 -18.48 -6.48 0.03
N TYR A 60 -18.64 -5.23 -0.43
CA TYR A 60 -17.53 -4.38 -0.84
C TYR A 60 -16.49 -4.22 0.29
N PHE A 61 -16.94 -3.91 1.51
CA PHE A 61 -16.04 -3.75 2.66
C PHE A 61 -15.30 -5.05 2.99
N ILE A 62 -15.99 -6.21 2.95
CA ILE A 62 -15.37 -7.52 3.19
C ILE A 62 -14.31 -7.83 2.12
N ILE A 63 -14.61 -7.59 0.85
CA ILE A 63 -13.68 -7.84 -0.26
C ILE A 63 -12.45 -6.96 -0.11
N ILE A 64 -12.63 -5.63 0.02
CA ILE A 64 -11.50 -4.70 0.12
C ILE A 64 -10.65 -4.97 1.35
N SER A 65 -11.27 -5.21 2.51
CA SER A 65 -10.50 -5.51 3.72
C SER A 65 -9.75 -6.83 3.65
N THR A 66 -10.32 -7.85 2.99
CA THR A 66 -9.63 -9.12 2.74
C THR A 66 -8.40 -8.89 1.84
N ILE A 67 -8.56 -8.12 0.77
CA ILE A 67 -7.44 -7.74 -0.11
C ILE A 67 -6.38 -6.99 0.69
N MET A 68 -6.76 -6.02 1.53
CA MET A 68 -5.82 -5.29 2.38
C MET A 68 -5.05 -6.23 3.30
N ILE A 69 -5.74 -7.13 4.02
CA ILE A 69 -5.09 -8.09 4.93
C ILE A 69 -4.08 -8.95 4.17
N ILE A 70 -4.43 -9.44 2.98
CA ILE A 70 -3.51 -10.22 2.14
C ILE A 70 -2.29 -9.38 1.76
N PHE A 71 -2.47 -8.13 1.32
CA PHE A 71 -1.38 -7.22 0.99
C PHE A 71 -0.46 -6.96 2.17
N TYR A 72 -1.02 -6.69 3.35
CA TYR A 72 -0.24 -6.45 4.56
C TYR A 72 0.53 -7.70 5.00
N VAL A 73 -0.07 -8.89 4.90
CA VAL A 73 0.62 -10.14 5.25
C VAL A 73 1.74 -10.45 4.26
N ALA A 74 1.50 -10.24 2.95
CA ALA A 74 2.52 -10.35 1.93
C ALA A 74 3.67 -9.35 2.17
N ASP A 75 3.35 -8.12 2.53
CA ASP A 75 4.33 -7.09 2.89
C ASP A 75 5.16 -7.46 4.11
N PHE A 76 4.55 -7.98 5.18
CA PHE A 76 5.30 -8.46 6.34
C PHE A 76 6.23 -9.62 5.97
N GLY A 77 5.80 -10.54 5.11
CA GLY A 77 6.65 -11.62 4.60
C GLY A 77 7.79 -11.12 3.71
N HIS A 78 7.53 -10.13 2.86
CA HIS A 78 8.53 -9.51 2.00
C HIS A 78 9.57 -8.74 2.82
N TYR A 79 9.10 -7.93 3.78
CA TYR A 79 9.95 -7.18 4.70
C TYR A 79 10.80 -8.11 5.56
N GLY A 80 10.25 -9.22 6.06
CA GLY A 80 11.03 -10.21 6.81
C GLY A 80 12.14 -10.89 6.00
N TYR A 81 12.05 -10.87 4.66
CA TYR A 81 13.03 -11.49 3.76
C TYR A 81 14.07 -10.49 3.23
N LEU A 82 13.64 -9.29 2.84
CA LEU A 82 14.47 -8.30 2.12
C LEU A 82 14.72 -7.02 2.91
N ASP A 83 14.18 -6.91 4.13
CA ASP A 83 14.13 -5.68 4.92
C ASP A 83 13.51 -4.50 4.13
N ASN A 84 12.72 -4.75 3.08
CA ASN A 84 12.05 -3.70 2.30
C ASN A 84 10.55 -3.94 2.24
N ARG A 85 9.79 -2.83 2.15
CA ARG A 85 8.35 -2.90 1.91
C ARG A 85 8.05 -3.50 0.54
N LEU A 86 6.85 -4.05 0.40
CA LEU A 86 6.37 -4.68 -0.81
C LEU A 86 6.32 -3.68 -1.96
N ASP A 87 7.14 -3.91 -2.98
CA ASP A 87 7.22 -3.09 -4.19
C ASP A 87 6.87 -3.90 -5.44
N ILE A 88 6.99 -3.27 -6.61
CA ILE A 88 6.69 -3.88 -7.91
C ILE A 88 7.49 -5.15 -8.20
N THR A 89 8.66 -5.35 -7.57
CA THR A 89 9.45 -6.58 -7.77
C THR A 89 8.66 -7.81 -7.34
N ALA A 90 7.66 -7.66 -6.46
CA ALA A 90 6.79 -8.74 -6.06
C ALA A 90 5.99 -9.36 -7.22
N VAL A 91 5.78 -8.64 -8.32
CA VAL A 91 5.14 -9.18 -9.53
C VAL A 91 5.99 -10.26 -10.19
N SER A 92 7.33 -10.18 -10.09
CA SER A 92 8.22 -11.23 -10.61
C SER A 92 7.98 -12.59 -9.95
N PHE A 93 7.54 -12.62 -8.68
CA PHE A 93 7.17 -13.87 -8.01
C PHE A 93 5.93 -14.54 -8.61
N VAL A 94 5.07 -13.77 -9.28
CA VAL A 94 3.88 -14.27 -9.97
C VAL A 94 4.24 -14.92 -11.31
N GLU A 95 5.35 -14.53 -11.93
CA GLU A 95 5.82 -15.12 -13.19
C GLU A 95 6.21 -16.60 -13.03
N ASN A 96 6.79 -16.96 -11.88
CA ASN A 96 7.19 -18.33 -11.54
C ASN A 96 6.54 -18.81 -10.22
N PRO A 97 5.21 -19.02 -10.19
CA PRO A 97 4.47 -19.17 -8.95
C PRO A 97 4.81 -20.48 -8.21
N ILE A 98 5.21 -21.53 -8.93
CA ILE A 98 5.60 -22.82 -8.31
C ILE A 98 6.85 -22.63 -7.44
N ILE A 99 7.88 -21.98 -7.99
CA ILE A 99 9.14 -21.73 -7.29
C ILE A 99 8.88 -20.77 -6.11
N SER A 100 8.14 -19.69 -6.36
CA SER A 100 7.78 -18.72 -5.31
C SER A 100 7.02 -19.33 -4.15
N LEU A 101 6.04 -20.20 -4.42
CA LEU A 101 5.29 -20.90 -3.37
C LEU A 101 6.17 -21.85 -2.58
N GLN A 102 7.09 -22.56 -3.23
CA GLN A 102 8.06 -23.41 -2.54
C GLN A 102 8.98 -22.58 -1.65
N MET A 103 9.48 -21.43 -2.13
CA MET A 103 10.28 -20.52 -1.31
C MET A 103 9.52 -20.03 -0.08
N ILE A 104 8.25 -19.64 -0.23
CA ILE A 104 7.40 -19.21 0.89
C ILE A 104 7.17 -20.36 1.88
N TRP A 105 6.93 -21.57 1.39
CA TRP A 105 6.67 -22.75 2.22
C TRP A 105 7.87 -23.12 3.09
N GLU A 106 9.07 -23.07 2.51
CA GLU A 106 10.32 -23.38 3.23
C GLU A 106 10.76 -22.23 4.15
N SER A 107 10.44 -20.97 3.80
CA SER A 107 10.90 -19.79 4.55
C SER A 107 9.98 -19.41 5.71
N TYR A 108 8.67 -19.66 5.60
CA TYR A 108 7.67 -19.15 6.53
C TYR A 108 6.68 -20.22 7.00
N PRO A 109 6.16 -20.12 8.23
CA PRO A 109 5.14 -21.03 8.74
C PRO A 109 3.76 -20.71 8.11
N VAL A 110 3.56 -21.15 6.87
CA VAL A 110 2.38 -20.82 6.04
C VAL A 110 1.07 -21.15 6.74
N ILE A 111 0.99 -22.29 7.42
CA ILE A 111 -0.23 -22.73 8.12
C ILE A 111 -0.62 -21.74 9.23
N LEU A 112 0.34 -21.29 10.03
CA LEU A 112 0.10 -20.30 11.08
C LEU A 112 -0.31 -18.96 10.47
N GLY A 113 0.34 -18.54 9.38
CA GLY A 113 -0.03 -17.34 8.64
C GLY A 113 -1.47 -17.38 8.13
N LEU A 114 -1.91 -18.50 7.55
CA LEU A 114 -3.28 -18.69 7.08
C LEU A 114 -4.30 -18.62 8.22
N ILE A 115 -3.99 -19.22 9.38
CA ILE A 115 -4.85 -19.13 10.58
C ILE A 115 -5.00 -17.67 11.03
N ILE A 116 -3.91 -16.92 11.06
CA ILE A 116 -3.92 -15.49 11.44
C ILE A 116 -4.74 -14.67 10.43
N ILE A 117 -4.58 -14.90 9.12
CA ILE A 117 -5.38 -14.21 8.09
C ILE A 117 -6.87 -14.46 8.30
N ILE A 118 -7.27 -15.73 8.46
CA ILE A 118 -8.68 -16.10 8.67
C ILE A 118 -9.23 -15.46 9.94
N LEU A 119 -8.45 -15.47 11.03
CA LEU A 119 -8.82 -14.84 12.29
C LEU A 119 -8.99 -13.31 12.13
N LEU A 120 -8.07 -12.63 11.46
CA LEU A 120 -8.14 -11.18 11.21
C LEU A 120 -9.38 -10.81 10.39
N ILE A 121 -9.64 -11.54 9.30
CA ILE A 121 -10.85 -11.34 8.48
C ILE A 121 -12.11 -11.55 9.32
N TYR A 122 -12.15 -12.61 10.13
CA TYR A 122 -13.29 -12.90 10.99
C TYR A 122 -13.53 -11.78 12.02
N VAL A 123 -12.49 -11.36 12.74
CA VAL A 123 -12.58 -10.30 13.76
C VAL A 123 -13.01 -8.99 13.12
N LEU A 124 -12.42 -8.60 11.99
CA LEU A 124 -12.77 -7.37 11.30
C LEU A 124 -14.24 -7.39 10.84
N HIS A 125 -14.68 -8.50 10.24
CA HIS A 125 -16.07 -8.64 9.82
C HIS A 125 -17.04 -8.64 11.02
N PHE A 126 -16.67 -9.27 12.13
CA PHE A 126 -17.45 -9.23 13.37
C PHE A 126 -17.58 -7.80 13.90
N CYS A 127 -16.47 -7.06 14.00
CA CYS A 127 -16.45 -5.67 14.43
C CYS A 127 -17.29 -4.78 13.50
N TYR A 128 -17.11 -4.91 12.18
CA TYR A 128 -17.89 -4.18 11.18
C TYR A 128 -19.39 -4.41 11.38
N ARG A 129 -19.83 -5.67 11.52
CA ARG A 129 -21.24 -6.00 11.75
C ARG A 129 -21.79 -5.38 13.02
N LYS A 130 -21.02 -5.39 14.12
CA LYS A 130 -21.42 -4.78 15.39
C LYS A 130 -21.57 -3.26 15.25
N ILE A 131 -20.60 -2.60 14.64
CA ILE A 131 -20.64 -1.14 14.40
C ILE A 131 -21.82 -0.80 13.49
N ALA A 132 -21.96 -1.47 12.36
CA ALA A 132 -23.06 -1.24 11.41
C ALA A 132 -24.43 -1.40 12.06
N GLN A 133 -24.61 -2.44 12.90
CA GLN A 133 -25.85 -2.64 13.65
C GLN A 133 -26.15 -1.51 14.65
N CYS A 134 -25.13 -1.01 15.36
CA CYS A 134 -25.30 0.12 16.26
C CYS A 134 -25.67 1.41 15.50
N THR A 135 -24.98 1.68 14.39
CA THR A 135 -25.22 2.88 13.58
C THR A 135 -26.61 2.88 12.93
N ILE A 136 -27.03 1.77 12.32
CA ILE A 136 -28.35 1.67 11.67
C ILE A 136 -29.48 1.77 12.70
N LYS A 137 -29.33 1.17 13.88
CA LYS A 137 -30.33 1.28 14.96
C LYS A 137 -30.52 2.70 15.47
N HIS A 138 -29.47 3.53 15.43
CA HIS A 138 -29.50 4.92 15.86
C HIS A 138 -29.80 5.93 14.74
N ALA A 139 -29.87 5.49 13.49
CA ALA A 139 -30.16 6.36 12.33
C ALA A 139 -31.59 6.94 12.29
N LYS A 140 -32.44 6.64 13.27
CA LYS A 140 -33.82 7.16 13.37
C LYS A 140 -33.91 8.58 13.95
N SER A 141 -32.82 9.21 14.37
CA SER A 141 -32.86 10.61 14.81
C SER A 141 -33.02 11.54 13.60
N THR A 142 -33.95 12.49 13.66
CA THR A 142 -34.10 13.54 12.65
C THR A 142 -32.88 14.46 12.68
N ILE A 143 -32.01 14.35 11.67
CA ILE A 143 -30.85 15.23 11.50
C ILE A 143 -31.32 16.55 10.90
N SER A 144 -30.94 17.68 11.50
CA SER A 144 -31.24 19.02 10.99
C SER A 144 -30.54 19.28 9.64
N ILE A 145 -31.15 20.09 8.77
CA ILE A 145 -30.54 20.50 7.49
C ILE A 145 -29.17 21.17 7.71
N TRP A 146 -29.01 21.93 8.80
CA TRP A 146 -27.75 22.59 9.17
C TRP A 146 -26.67 21.58 9.56
N GLN A 147 -27.03 20.57 10.35
CA GLN A 147 -26.12 19.49 10.73
C GLN A 147 -25.68 18.70 9.49
N LYS A 148 -26.60 18.45 8.56
CA LYS A 148 -26.30 17.80 7.28
C LYS A 148 -25.32 18.63 6.46
N THR A 149 -25.56 19.93 6.30
CA THR A 149 -24.69 20.83 5.54
C THR A 149 -23.30 20.93 6.15
N ILE A 150 -23.19 21.13 7.47
CA ILE A 150 -21.90 21.17 8.18
C ILE A 150 -21.15 19.85 8.02
N GLY A 151 -21.85 18.71 8.16
CA GLY A 151 -21.26 17.39 7.96
C GLY A 151 -20.72 17.18 6.54
N ILE A 152 -21.44 17.64 5.51
CA ILE A 152 -20.98 17.57 4.12
C ILE A 152 -19.75 18.45 3.90
N ILE A 153 -19.76 19.69 4.39
CA ILE A 153 -18.61 20.61 4.24
C ILE A 153 -17.37 20.03 4.93
N LEU A 154 -17.49 19.57 6.18
CA LEU A 154 -16.39 18.93 6.91
C LEU A 154 -15.91 17.65 6.20
N GLY A 155 -16.84 16.85 5.67
CA GLY A 155 -16.50 15.67 4.88
C GLY A 155 -15.68 16.01 3.63
N ILE A 156 -16.07 17.03 2.89
CA ILE A 156 -15.34 17.49 1.70
C ILE A 156 -13.94 17.99 2.09
N ILE A 157 -13.83 18.78 3.15
CA ILE A 157 -12.52 19.27 3.65
C ILE A 157 -11.62 18.10 4.03
N LEU A 158 -12.16 17.10 4.74
CA LEU A 158 -11.40 15.92 5.16
C LEU A 158 -10.98 15.06 3.97
N LEU A 159 -11.83 14.92 2.95
CA LEU A 159 -11.51 14.25 1.69
C LEU A 159 -10.35 14.94 0.96
N ILE A 160 -10.39 16.28 0.85
CA ILE A 160 -9.33 17.05 0.17
C ILE A 160 -8.01 16.93 0.94
N ILE A 161 -8.02 17.25 2.24
CA ILE A 161 -6.80 17.25 3.07
C ILE A 161 -6.21 15.84 3.18
N GLY A 162 -7.04 14.84 3.45
CA GLY A 162 -6.56 13.48 3.62
C GLY A 162 -6.13 12.82 2.31
N SER A 163 -6.75 13.17 1.16
CA SER A 163 -6.29 12.71 -0.14
C SER A 163 -4.95 13.33 -0.54
N TRP A 164 -4.74 14.61 -0.21
CA TRP A 164 -3.46 15.30 -0.44
C TRP A 164 -2.37 14.83 0.53
N GLY A 165 -2.73 14.46 1.76
CA GLY A 165 -1.87 13.88 2.79
C GLY A 165 -0.90 14.87 3.45
N THR A 166 -0.75 16.08 2.91
CA THR A 166 0.05 17.17 3.49
C THR A 166 -0.62 18.52 3.30
N LEU A 167 -0.11 19.56 3.99
CA LEU A 167 -0.43 20.96 3.71
C LEU A 167 0.62 21.64 2.81
N LYS A 168 1.58 20.86 2.30
CA LYS A 168 2.63 21.38 1.40
C LYS A 168 2.07 21.50 -0.02
N GLN A 169 2.80 22.24 -0.86
CA GLN A 169 2.47 22.41 -2.28
C GLN A 169 2.35 21.06 -3.02
N TYR A 170 3.21 20.10 -2.66
CA TYR A 170 3.23 18.77 -3.26
C TYR A 170 2.47 17.77 -2.37
N ALA A 171 1.68 16.92 -3.03
CA ALA A 171 0.98 15.83 -2.37
C ALA A 171 1.99 14.83 -1.76
N LEU A 172 1.54 14.13 -0.72
CA LEU A 172 2.34 13.13 -0.02
C LEU A 172 2.89 12.07 -0.99
N TYR A 173 4.19 11.85 -0.98
CA TYR A 173 4.83 10.86 -1.84
C TYR A 173 5.69 9.86 -1.05
N TRP A 174 5.91 8.66 -1.59
CA TRP A 174 6.65 7.62 -0.86
C TRP A 174 8.10 8.02 -0.54
N SER A 175 8.74 8.83 -1.41
CA SER A 175 10.10 9.35 -1.16
C SER A 175 10.16 10.25 0.07
N ASP A 176 9.04 10.90 0.46
CA ASP A 176 8.99 11.72 1.67
C ASP A 176 9.15 10.86 2.94
N ALA A 177 8.86 9.55 2.87
CA ALA A 177 9.06 8.61 3.99
C ALA A 177 10.52 8.10 4.09
N GLN A 178 11.36 8.37 3.08
CA GLN A 178 12.78 7.99 3.07
C GLN A 178 13.66 9.06 3.74
N PHE A 179 13.25 9.52 4.92
CA PHE A 179 13.97 10.56 5.66
C PHE A 179 15.04 10.01 6.61
N SER A 180 14.91 8.74 7.02
CA SER A 180 15.88 8.07 7.89
C SER A 180 16.77 7.14 7.07
N ARG A 181 18.00 6.91 7.56
CA ARG A 181 18.89 5.86 7.02
C ARG A 181 18.51 4.48 7.54
N ASN A 182 17.70 4.42 8.60
CA ASN A 182 17.24 3.17 9.15
C ASN A 182 16.00 2.70 8.38
N GLN A 183 16.17 1.57 7.70
CA GLN A 183 15.16 0.95 6.86
C GLN A 183 13.87 0.59 7.62
N PHE A 184 13.95 0.23 8.91
CA PHE A 184 12.79 -0.01 9.75
C PHE A 184 11.95 1.26 9.97
N VAL A 185 12.60 2.40 10.23
CA VAL A 185 11.93 3.70 10.41
C VAL A 185 11.21 4.11 9.13
N THR A 186 11.90 3.98 7.99
CA THR A 186 11.29 4.27 6.68
C THR A 186 10.13 3.33 6.37
N ALA A 187 10.29 2.03 6.60
CA ALA A 187 9.23 1.06 6.41
C ALA A 187 8.02 1.37 7.30
N MET A 188 8.22 1.77 8.56
CA MET A 188 7.14 2.14 9.48
C MET A 188 6.29 3.31 8.96
N GLY A 189 6.89 4.24 8.22
CA GLY A 189 6.18 5.39 7.64
C GLY A 189 5.47 5.12 6.32
N LEU A 190 5.66 3.95 5.71
CA LEU A 190 5.06 3.60 4.41
C LEU A 190 3.82 2.71 4.57
N ASN A 191 2.81 2.97 3.75
CA ASN A 191 1.68 2.07 3.56
C ASN A 191 1.96 1.14 2.37
N PRO A 192 1.94 -0.20 2.54
CA PRO A 192 2.40 -1.14 1.53
C PRO A 192 1.55 -1.14 0.27
N ILE A 193 0.25 -0.88 0.39
CA ILE A 193 -0.66 -0.85 -0.76
C ILE A 193 -0.34 0.37 -1.63
N LEU A 194 -0.27 1.56 -1.01
CA LEU A 194 0.06 2.78 -1.74
C LEU A 194 1.48 2.72 -2.31
N TYR A 195 2.44 2.21 -1.54
CA TYR A 195 3.84 2.06 -1.97
C TYR A 195 3.97 1.13 -3.18
N PHE A 196 3.29 -0.03 -3.15
CA PHE A 196 3.25 -0.95 -4.28
C PHE A 196 2.70 -0.27 -5.56
N PHE A 197 1.57 0.43 -5.46
CA PHE A 197 1.00 1.12 -6.62
C PHE A 197 1.83 2.30 -7.12
N ASP A 198 2.52 3.01 -6.23
CA ASP A 198 3.41 4.10 -6.63
C ASP A 198 4.66 3.59 -7.33
N THR A 199 5.21 2.43 -6.92
CA THR A 199 6.39 1.82 -7.54
C THR A 199 6.12 1.17 -8.90
N ILE A 200 4.88 0.80 -9.22
CA ILE A 200 4.49 0.35 -10.58
C ILE A 200 4.89 1.38 -11.64
N LYS A 201 4.73 2.67 -11.36
CA LYS A 201 5.04 3.74 -12.33
C LYS A 201 6.52 3.83 -12.69
N TYR A 202 7.38 3.22 -11.87
CA TYR A 202 8.84 3.24 -11.99
C TYR A 202 9.39 1.87 -12.28
N GLN A 203 8.57 0.92 -12.73
CA GLN A 203 9.07 -0.34 -13.25
C GLN A 203 10.12 -0.01 -14.31
N GLU A 204 11.38 -0.30 -13.99
CA GLU A 204 12.50 0.00 -14.87
C GLU A 204 12.19 -0.67 -16.20
N GLN A 205 12.05 0.14 -17.25
CA GLN A 205 11.96 -0.42 -18.59
C GLN A 205 13.23 -1.23 -18.79
N ASP A 206 13.06 -2.47 -19.24
CA ASP A 206 14.19 -3.30 -19.60
C ASP A 206 15.10 -2.53 -20.57
N TYR A 207 16.39 -2.78 -20.51
CA TYR A 207 17.35 -1.93 -21.20
C TYR A 207 17.13 -1.97 -22.71
N ASP A 208 17.18 -0.81 -23.33
CA ASP A 208 17.04 -0.68 -24.78
C ASP A 208 18.34 -1.16 -25.45
N ILE A 209 18.30 -2.36 -26.02
CA ILE A 209 19.44 -3.00 -26.70
C ILE A 209 20.03 -2.09 -27.77
N GLU A 210 19.23 -1.29 -28.49
CA GLU A 210 19.73 -0.39 -29.52
C GLU A 210 20.48 0.81 -28.91
N LYS A 211 19.99 1.34 -27.78
CA LYS A 211 20.72 2.38 -27.04
C LYS A 211 22.00 1.86 -26.41
N VAL A 212 21.98 0.64 -25.87
CA VAL A 212 23.19 0.01 -25.30
C VAL A 212 24.22 -0.23 -26.40
N LYS A 213 23.80 -0.74 -27.57
CA LYS A 213 24.71 -0.92 -28.71
C LYS A 213 25.29 0.40 -29.22
N SER A 214 24.49 1.46 -29.29
CA SER A 214 24.96 2.76 -29.79
C SER A 214 25.96 3.45 -28.86
N HIS A 215 25.94 3.15 -27.55
CA HIS A 215 26.88 3.70 -26.56
C HIS A 215 27.92 2.68 -26.09
N TYR A 216 27.95 1.49 -26.68
CA TYR A 216 28.78 0.38 -26.23
C TYR A 216 30.27 0.73 -26.21
N GLU A 217 30.78 1.35 -27.28
CA GLU A 217 32.18 1.77 -27.40
C GLU A 217 32.58 2.73 -26.26
N THR A 218 31.78 3.78 -26.02
CA THR A 218 31.99 4.74 -24.94
C THR A 218 31.96 4.08 -23.55
N MET A 219 31.05 3.14 -23.35
CA MET A 219 30.98 2.39 -22.08
C MET A 219 32.19 1.47 -21.89
N THR A 220 32.65 0.78 -22.93
CA THR A 220 33.81 -0.11 -22.85
C THR A 220 35.12 0.65 -22.62
N GLU A 221 35.27 1.84 -23.20
CA GLU A 221 36.41 2.74 -22.97
C GLU A 221 36.38 3.28 -21.54
N PHE A 222 35.23 3.81 -21.09
CA PHE A 222 35.08 4.30 -19.71
C PHE A 222 35.32 3.22 -18.66
N LEU A 223 34.84 2.00 -18.92
CA LEU A 223 34.98 0.87 -18.01
C LEU A 223 36.33 0.16 -18.12
N ASN A 224 37.22 0.54 -19.05
CA ASN A 224 38.50 -0.11 -19.35
C ASN A 224 38.37 -1.62 -19.61
N ILE A 225 37.50 -1.99 -20.53
CA ILE A 225 37.21 -3.39 -20.87
C ILE A 225 38.25 -3.95 -21.84
N THR A 226 38.81 -5.12 -21.50
CA THR A 226 39.93 -5.75 -22.19
C THR A 226 39.53 -6.55 -23.44
N ASP A 227 38.28 -7.03 -23.52
CA ASP A 227 37.73 -7.76 -24.68
C ASP A 227 36.28 -7.34 -24.99
N PRO A 228 36.08 -6.16 -25.59
CA PRO A 228 34.75 -5.67 -25.92
C PRO A 228 34.15 -6.45 -27.11
N ASN A 229 32.98 -7.04 -26.92
CA ASN A 229 32.19 -7.70 -27.95
C ASN A 229 30.77 -7.14 -27.98
N ILE A 230 30.46 -6.36 -29.02
CA ILE A 230 29.17 -5.68 -29.22
C ILE A 230 28.01 -6.62 -29.53
N ASN A 231 28.29 -7.83 -30.05
CA ASN A 231 27.26 -8.80 -30.40
C ASN A 231 26.76 -9.54 -29.16
N ASP A 232 27.66 -9.81 -28.20
CA ASP A 232 27.35 -10.46 -26.93
C ASP A 232 27.16 -9.46 -25.77
N LEU A 233 27.31 -8.15 -26.01
CA LEU A 233 27.27 -7.07 -25.02
C LEU A 233 28.13 -7.38 -23.79
N ASN A 234 29.38 -7.80 -24.03
CA ASN A 234 30.27 -8.21 -22.95
C ASN A 234 30.78 -7.01 -22.15
N PHE A 235 30.53 -6.97 -20.84
CA PHE A 235 31.04 -5.93 -19.95
C PHE A 235 32.04 -6.46 -18.90
N THR A 236 32.62 -7.64 -19.12
CA THR A 236 33.53 -8.31 -18.18
C THR A 236 34.91 -7.67 -18.20
N ARG A 237 35.50 -7.42 -17.03
CA ARG A 237 36.87 -6.91 -16.86
C ARG A 237 37.86 -8.03 -16.60
#